data_AF-A0A651GXU5-F1
#
_entry.id   AF-A0A651GXU5-F1
#
_cell.length_a   1.000
_cell.length_b   1.000
_cell.length_c   1.000
_cell.angle_alpha   90.00
_cell.angle_beta   90.00
_cell.angle_gamma   90.00
#
_symmetry.space_group_name_H-M   'P 1'
#
loop_
_entity.id
_entity.type
_entity.pdbx_description
1 polymer ?
#
loop_
_entity_poly.entity_id
_entity_poly.type
_entity_poly.pdbx_seq_one_letter_code
_entity_poly.pdbx_strand_id
1 'polypeptide(L)'
;MRGASSWRLPATSSLPTPVSSRLTLASWGWAIRRPPPMSGPTMRDRPRGRVRRWSAAWVVLALVLGGCAPPEDEAITIGVLPWAEVRATAELWAFLLQAEGFEAELRQIDTTSPGGIVRTGEVTVVAGLYAQLADGEIDLWTGAWLPQTHAPQLVEHGRDVEVLGTWYEGARLTWAVPASSDLTSIADLAGRGEELGGEIVGVEPGSGHVRISRDEVLPAYGLEDEYTLSTGSTGAMLAALDRAVALDRPLVVTLWEPHPAYGRYDLRNLEDPLGALGEEERIEVVVRDGFVADHPEIATWLAAFELEEAELASLQVALEDAAPGEERGAVADWVAEHRGLVDGWLGR
;
A
#
# COMPACT_ATOMS: atom_id res chain seq x y z
N MET A 1 -20.56 67.76 10.43
CA MET A 1 -20.93 67.63 9.01
C MET A 1 -20.95 66.15 8.69
N ARG A 2 -22.14 65.64 8.36
CA ARG A 2 -22.44 64.23 8.06
C ARG A 2 -22.41 64.07 6.53
N GLY A 3 -21.93 62.94 6.04
CA GLY A 3 -22.02 62.54 4.64
C GLY A 3 -22.02 61.02 4.54
N ALA A 4 -23.20 60.44 4.54
CA ALA A 4 -23.45 59.03 4.28
C ALA A 4 -23.63 58.84 2.77
N SER A 5 -22.98 57.83 2.19
CA SER A 5 -23.23 57.37 0.82
C SER A 5 -23.84 55.98 0.86
N SER A 6 -25.13 55.93 0.57
CA SER A 6 -25.95 54.73 0.36
C SER A 6 -25.64 54.09 -1.00
N TRP A 7 -25.37 52.79 -1.02
CA TRP A 7 -25.47 51.98 -2.23
C TRP A 7 -26.64 51.00 -2.10
N ARG A 8 -27.53 51.04 -3.09
CA ARG A 8 -28.75 50.24 -3.21
C ARG A 8 -28.44 48.89 -3.84
N LEU A 9 -29.04 47.82 -3.31
CA LEU A 9 -29.15 46.52 -3.94
C LEU A 9 -30.26 46.53 -5.01
N PRO A 10 -30.08 45.93 -6.19
CA PRO A 10 -31.18 45.50 -7.03
C PRO A 10 -31.65 44.08 -6.68
N ALA A 11 -32.95 43.88 -6.85
CA ALA A 11 -33.69 42.69 -6.49
C ALA A 11 -33.52 41.51 -7.47
N THR A 12 -33.58 40.31 -6.88
CA THR A 12 -34.05 39.02 -7.38
C THR A 12 -34.55 38.91 -8.84
N SER A 13 -33.98 37.96 -9.59
CA SER A 13 -34.66 37.31 -10.71
C SER A 13 -34.31 35.81 -10.78
N SER A 14 -35.28 34.99 -10.38
CA SER A 14 -35.70 33.70 -10.94
C SER A 14 -34.66 32.77 -11.60
N LEU A 15 -34.42 31.64 -10.94
CA LEU A 15 -33.81 30.41 -11.45
C LEU A 15 -34.64 29.78 -12.58
N PRO A 16 -34.02 29.24 -13.63
CA PRO A 16 -34.66 28.32 -14.55
C PRO A 16 -34.46 26.86 -14.10
N THR A 17 -35.58 26.18 -13.81
CA THR A 17 -35.65 24.70 -13.81
C THR A 17 -35.61 24.17 -15.25
N PRO A 18 -34.90 23.06 -15.51
CA PRO A 18 -35.28 22.19 -16.61
C PRO A 18 -35.62 20.77 -16.14
N VAL A 19 -36.88 20.42 -16.40
CA VAL A 19 -37.33 19.22 -17.15
C VAL A 19 -36.86 17.85 -16.64
N SER A 20 -37.81 17.17 -16.00
CA SER A 20 -37.86 15.73 -15.82
C SER A 20 -37.94 15.01 -17.18
N SER A 21 -36.87 14.34 -17.58
CA SER A 21 -36.90 13.33 -18.65
C SER A 21 -37.27 11.98 -18.04
N ARG A 22 -38.54 11.59 -18.22
CA ARG A 22 -39.00 10.21 -18.02
C ARG A 22 -38.39 9.35 -19.13
N LEU A 23 -37.31 8.63 -18.82
CA LEU A 23 -36.84 7.53 -19.66
C LEU A 23 -37.77 6.33 -19.45
N THR A 24 -38.52 6.03 -20.50
CA THR A 24 -39.30 4.80 -20.66
C THR A 24 -38.37 3.59 -20.66
N LEU A 25 -38.59 2.66 -19.74
CA LEU A 25 -38.04 1.31 -19.75
C LEU A 25 -38.43 0.60 -21.06
N ALA A 26 -37.54 0.60 -22.04
CA ALA A 26 -37.62 -0.27 -23.19
C ALA A 26 -37.07 -1.65 -22.79
N SER A 27 -37.99 -2.61 -22.68
CA SER A 27 -37.71 -4.02 -22.48
C SER A 27 -36.92 -4.60 -23.67
N TRP A 28 -35.62 -4.81 -23.50
CA TRP A 28 -34.82 -5.63 -24.40
C TRP A 28 -34.75 -7.05 -23.86
N GLY A 29 -35.68 -7.88 -24.33
CA GLY A 29 -35.66 -9.32 -24.09
C GLY A 29 -34.61 -9.98 -24.96
N TRP A 30 -33.47 -10.35 -24.36
CA TRP A 30 -32.55 -11.34 -24.94
C TRP A 30 -32.78 -12.68 -24.24
N ALA A 31 -33.57 -13.52 -24.92
CA ALA A 31 -33.76 -14.91 -24.56
C ALA A 31 -32.49 -15.71 -24.89
N ILE A 32 -31.61 -15.89 -23.89
CA ILE A 32 -30.52 -16.85 -23.99
C ILE A 32 -31.12 -18.26 -23.84
N ARG A 33 -31.24 -18.96 -24.96
CA ARG A 33 -31.64 -20.37 -25.02
C ARG A 33 -30.60 -21.23 -24.29
N ARG A 34 -31.01 -21.92 -23.24
CA ARG A 34 -30.24 -23.01 -22.62
C ARG A 34 -30.20 -24.20 -23.59
N PRO A 35 -29.04 -24.82 -23.86
CA PRO A 35 -28.98 -26.07 -24.60
C PRO A 35 -29.61 -27.22 -23.76
N PRO A 36 -30.26 -28.21 -24.41
CA PRO A 36 -30.91 -29.33 -23.72
C PRO A 36 -29.88 -30.31 -23.11
N PRO A 37 -30.26 -31.08 -22.08
CA PRO A 37 -29.38 -32.05 -21.44
C PRO A 37 -29.11 -33.23 -22.38
N MET A 38 -27.84 -33.61 -22.51
CA MET A 38 -27.47 -34.86 -23.16
C MET A 38 -27.78 -36.04 -22.24
N SER A 39 -28.64 -36.94 -22.72
CA SER A 39 -28.95 -38.22 -22.10
C SER A 39 -28.29 -39.36 -22.89
N GLY A 40 -27.60 -40.26 -22.18
CA GLY A 40 -27.34 -41.64 -22.62
C GLY A 40 -26.07 -42.26 -22.04
N PRO A 41 -25.95 -43.59 -21.92
CA PRO A 41 -26.96 -44.63 -21.71
C PRO A 41 -26.85 -45.30 -20.32
N THR A 42 -27.96 -45.90 -19.91
CA THR A 42 -28.14 -46.72 -18.70
C THR A 42 -27.61 -48.15 -18.84
N MET A 43 -26.92 -48.61 -17.79
CA MET A 43 -26.83 -49.95 -17.17
C MET A 43 -27.22 -51.23 -17.95
N ARG A 44 -26.27 -52.18 -18.01
CA ARG A 44 -26.35 -53.67 -17.86
C ARG A 44 -25.00 -54.23 -18.36
N ASP A 45 -24.26 -55.11 -17.70
CA ASP A 45 -24.66 -56.37 -17.06
C ASP A 45 -23.46 -56.98 -16.27
N ARG A 46 -23.75 -57.57 -15.08
CA ARG A 46 -23.09 -58.73 -14.38
C ARG A 46 -21.79 -58.57 -13.55
N PRO A 47 -21.55 -59.46 -12.56
CA PRO A 47 -22.48 -60.08 -11.61
C PRO A 47 -22.03 -59.92 -10.12
N ARG A 48 -22.99 -60.20 -9.22
CA ARG A 48 -22.86 -60.14 -7.76
C ARG A 48 -22.07 -61.32 -7.20
N GLY A 49 -21.04 -61.03 -6.40
CA GLY A 49 -20.43 -61.96 -5.45
C GLY A 49 -20.82 -61.61 -4.00
N ARG A 50 -21.68 -62.44 -3.40
CA ARG A 50 -21.91 -62.57 -1.94
C ARG A 50 -20.88 -63.62 -1.47
N VAL A 51 -20.22 -63.66 -0.32
CA VAL A 51 -20.54 -63.33 1.09
C VAL A 51 -19.20 -63.44 1.86
N ARG A 52 -18.93 -62.61 2.87
CA ARG A 52 -18.72 -63.06 4.27
C ARG A 52 -18.48 -61.88 5.19
N ARG A 53 -19.41 -61.74 6.13
CA ARG A 53 -19.35 -60.90 7.33
C ARG A 53 -18.20 -61.36 8.22
N TRP A 54 -17.39 -60.42 8.70
CA TRP A 54 -16.79 -60.47 10.02
C TRP A 54 -16.88 -59.07 10.61
N SER A 55 -17.80 -58.91 11.56
CA SER A 55 -17.90 -57.74 12.41
C SER A 55 -16.98 -57.95 13.61
N ALA A 56 -16.00 -57.08 13.81
CA ALA A 56 -15.35 -56.89 15.11
C ALA A 56 -15.16 -55.38 15.28
N ALA A 57 -16.07 -54.78 16.03
CA ALA A 57 -16.01 -53.40 16.44
C ALA A 57 -14.99 -53.27 17.58
N TRP A 58 -13.97 -52.44 17.38
CA TRP A 58 -13.16 -51.88 18.46
C TRP A 58 -13.51 -50.40 18.54
N VAL A 59 -14.37 -50.04 19.49
CA VAL A 59 -14.56 -48.64 19.90
C VAL A 59 -13.42 -48.32 20.85
N VAL A 60 -12.43 -47.57 20.37
CA VAL A 60 -11.46 -46.89 21.24
C VAL A 60 -12.08 -45.56 21.63
N LEU A 61 -12.53 -45.46 22.87
CA LEU A 61 -12.97 -44.20 23.46
C LEU A 61 -11.71 -43.41 23.86
N ALA A 62 -11.26 -42.51 22.98
CA ALA A 62 -10.25 -41.53 23.33
C ALA A 62 -10.91 -40.40 24.14
N LEU A 63 -10.59 -40.34 25.43
CA LEU A 63 -10.85 -39.17 26.27
C LEU A 63 -9.99 -38.02 25.75
N VAL A 64 -10.59 -37.09 25.01
CA VAL A 64 -9.98 -35.79 24.70
C VAL A 64 -10.05 -34.96 25.98
N LEU A 65 -8.94 -34.97 26.74
CA LEU A 65 -8.64 -33.88 27.64
C LEU A 65 -8.27 -32.69 26.75
N GLY A 66 -9.23 -31.77 26.55
CA GLY A 66 -8.97 -30.47 25.95
C GLY A 66 -8.06 -29.66 26.87
N GLY A 67 -6.76 -29.86 26.73
CA GLY A 67 -5.80 -28.83 27.07
C GLY A 67 -5.84 -27.79 25.95
N CYS A 68 -5.95 -26.51 26.31
CA CYS A 68 -5.55 -25.44 25.42
C CYS A 68 -4.07 -25.63 25.12
N ALA A 69 -3.76 -26.30 24.02
CA ALA A 69 -2.51 -26.04 23.32
C ALA A 69 -2.67 -24.65 22.66
N PRO A 70 -1.65 -23.79 22.70
CA PRO A 70 -1.60 -22.66 21.76
C PRO A 70 -1.72 -23.23 20.33
N PRO A 71 -2.32 -22.50 19.38
CA PRO A 71 -2.36 -22.96 17.99
C PRO A 71 -0.94 -23.31 17.53
N GLU A 72 -0.79 -24.50 16.93
CA GLU A 72 0.45 -25.03 16.39
C GLU A 72 0.94 -24.16 15.21
N ASP A 73 2.18 -23.64 15.30
CA ASP A 73 3.15 -23.43 14.22
C ASP A 73 2.67 -22.90 12.86
N GLU A 74 1.89 -21.80 12.81
CA GLU A 74 1.71 -21.04 11.57
C GLU A 74 2.64 -19.82 11.56
N ALA A 75 3.41 -19.66 10.48
CA ALA A 75 4.38 -18.58 10.35
C ALA A 75 3.68 -17.23 10.21
N ILE A 76 4.17 -16.23 10.93
CA ILE A 76 3.68 -14.85 10.83
C ILE A 76 4.08 -14.31 9.46
N THR A 77 3.09 -14.00 8.63
CA THR A 77 3.30 -13.55 7.26
C THR A 77 3.33 -12.02 7.20
N ILE A 78 4.46 -11.47 6.76
CA ILE A 78 4.66 -10.02 6.63
C ILE A 78 4.58 -9.63 5.15
N GLY A 79 3.65 -8.74 4.80
CA GLY A 79 3.46 -8.24 3.45
C GLY A 79 4.54 -7.22 3.08
N VAL A 80 5.22 -7.43 1.95
CA VAL A 80 6.34 -6.59 1.51
C VAL A 80 6.06 -6.01 0.12
N LEU A 81 6.10 -4.68 0.04
CA LEU A 81 6.17 -3.92 -1.20
C LEU A 81 7.62 -3.47 -1.45
N PRO A 82 8.02 -3.16 -2.70
CA PRO A 82 9.42 -2.87 -3.05
C PRO A 82 9.90 -1.48 -2.60
N TRP A 83 9.22 -0.85 -1.64
CA TRP A 83 9.60 0.45 -1.08
C TRP A 83 10.62 0.26 0.04
N ALA A 84 11.61 1.15 0.10
CA ALA A 84 12.82 0.94 0.90
C ALA A 84 12.50 0.82 2.40
N GLU A 85 11.62 1.67 2.91
CA GLU A 85 11.18 1.69 4.30
C GLU A 85 10.34 0.45 4.67
N VAL A 86 9.49 -0.01 3.75
CA VAL A 86 8.69 -1.23 3.95
C VAL A 86 9.59 -2.47 3.96
N ARG A 87 10.52 -2.57 3.01
CA ARG A 87 11.50 -3.67 3.01
C ARG A 87 12.35 -3.65 4.27
N ALA A 88 12.85 -2.49 4.68
CA ALA A 88 13.70 -2.37 5.85
C ALA A 88 13.00 -2.83 7.14
N THR A 89 11.78 -2.34 7.35
CA THR A 89 11.00 -2.72 8.54
C THR A 89 10.52 -4.17 8.49
N ALA A 90 10.17 -4.70 7.32
CA ALA A 90 9.78 -6.10 7.19
C ALA A 90 10.95 -7.06 7.50
N GLU A 91 12.14 -6.81 6.97
CA GLU A 91 13.35 -7.60 7.27
C GLU A 91 13.72 -7.51 8.75
N LEU A 92 13.62 -6.32 9.36
CA LEU A 92 13.81 -6.12 10.80
C LEU A 92 12.83 -6.98 11.61
N TRP A 93 11.53 -6.90 11.32
CA TRP A 93 10.52 -7.65 12.06
C TRP A 93 10.63 -9.15 11.86
N ALA A 94 10.90 -9.62 10.64
CA ALA A 94 11.17 -11.03 10.40
C ALA A 94 12.36 -11.53 11.24
N PHE A 95 13.44 -10.76 11.32
CA PHE A 95 14.58 -11.09 12.16
C PHE A 95 14.22 -11.12 13.66
N LEU A 96 13.52 -10.10 14.17
CA LEU A 96 13.15 -10.01 15.58
C LEU A 96 12.22 -11.15 16.00
N LEU A 97 11.19 -11.44 15.20
CA LEU A 97 10.26 -12.55 15.46
C LEU A 97 11.01 -13.89 15.51
N GLN A 98 11.90 -14.14 14.56
CA GLN A 98 12.73 -15.35 14.54
C GLN A 98 13.69 -15.43 15.73
N ALA A 99 14.24 -14.30 16.19
CA ALA A 99 15.12 -14.23 17.36
C ALA A 99 14.37 -14.56 18.66
N GLU A 100 13.08 -14.20 18.74
CA GLU A 100 12.20 -14.52 19.87
C GLU A 100 11.51 -15.90 19.74
N GLY A 101 11.82 -16.66 18.69
CA GLY A 101 11.39 -18.05 18.52
C GLY A 101 10.11 -18.27 17.72
N PHE A 102 9.58 -17.23 17.08
CA PHE A 102 8.46 -17.33 16.15
C PHE A 102 8.93 -17.67 14.73
N GLU A 103 8.08 -18.37 13.96
CA GLU A 103 8.28 -18.46 12.52
C GLU A 103 7.75 -17.18 11.85
N ALA A 104 8.50 -16.65 10.89
CA ALA A 104 8.10 -15.46 10.14
C ALA A 104 8.50 -15.61 8.66
N GLU A 105 7.58 -15.25 7.76
CA GLU A 105 7.74 -15.30 6.31
C GLU A 105 7.52 -13.91 5.69
N LEU A 106 8.40 -13.50 4.78
CA LEU A 106 8.22 -12.30 3.98
C LEU A 106 7.47 -12.63 2.69
N ARG A 107 6.26 -12.09 2.54
CA ARG A 107 5.45 -12.25 1.34
C ARG A 107 5.60 -11.03 0.44
N GLN A 108 6.40 -11.20 -0.61
CA GLN A 108 6.54 -10.19 -1.65
C GLN A 108 5.22 -10.06 -2.42
N ILE A 109 4.62 -8.87 -2.39
CA ILE A 109 3.39 -8.60 -3.13
C ILE A 109 3.78 -8.24 -4.55
N ASP A 110 3.42 -9.11 -5.50
CA ASP A 110 3.73 -8.90 -6.90
C ASP A 110 3.04 -7.64 -7.42
N THR A 111 3.85 -6.61 -7.63
CA THR A 111 3.43 -5.30 -8.15
C THR A 111 3.06 -5.32 -9.63
N THR A 112 3.21 -6.47 -10.29
CA THR A 112 3.04 -6.64 -11.74
C THR A 112 2.04 -7.72 -12.13
N SER A 113 1.53 -8.51 -11.17
CA SER A 113 0.62 -9.62 -11.47
C SER A 113 -0.82 -9.15 -11.77
N PRO A 114 -1.47 -9.67 -12.83
CA PRO A 114 -2.87 -9.36 -13.20
C PRO A 114 -3.94 -9.81 -12.18
N GLY A 115 -3.56 -10.24 -10.97
CA GLY A 115 -4.47 -10.79 -9.96
C GLY A 115 -5.27 -9.73 -9.18
N GLY A 116 -4.81 -8.47 -9.15
CA GLY A 116 -5.51 -7.40 -8.42
C GLY A 116 -6.56 -6.64 -9.23
N ILE A 117 -7.24 -7.28 -10.17
CA ILE A 117 -8.27 -6.61 -10.98
C ILE A 117 -9.54 -6.45 -10.14
N VAL A 118 -9.66 -5.32 -9.43
CA VAL A 118 -10.96 -4.82 -8.98
C VAL A 118 -11.70 -4.23 -10.20
N ARG A 119 -13.04 -4.27 -10.14
CA ARG A 119 -14.02 -4.06 -11.22
C ARG A 119 -13.91 -2.77 -12.08
N THR A 120 -12.92 -1.92 -11.83
CA THR A 120 -12.62 -0.67 -12.54
C THR A 120 -11.46 -0.76 -13.55
N GLY A 121 -10.72 -1.88 -13.59
CA GLY A 121 -9.66 -2.09 -14.58
C GLY A 121 -8.28 -1.53 -14.21
N GLU A 122 -8.09 -1.07 -12.98
CA GLU A 122 -6.80 -0.68 -12.43
C GLU A 122 -6.44 -1.65 -11.30
N VAL A 123 -5.34 -2.40 -11.49
CA VAL A 123 -4.72 -3.20 -10.43
C VAL A 123 -3.95 -2.24 -9.55
N THR A 124 -4.20 -2.24 -8.24
CA THR A 124 -3.41 -1.43 -7.31
C THR A 124 -2.69 -2.32 -6.32
N VAL A 125 -1.37 -2.15 -6.24
CA VAL A 125 -0.47 -2.96 -5.41
C VAL A 125 -0.83 -2.89 -3.93
N VAL A 126 -1.34 -1.73 -3.50
CA VAL A 126 -1.80 -1.49 -2.12
C VAL A 126 -3.16 -2.12 -1.86
N ALA A 127 -4.14 -2.04 -2.77
CA ALA A 127 -5.43 -2.72 -2.54
C ALA A 127 -5.29 -4.24 -2.53
N GLY A 128 -4.40 -4.80 -3.36
CA GLY A 128 -4.08 -6.23 -3.30
C GLY A 128 -3.45 -6.66 -1.97
N LEU A 129 -2.65 -5.79 -1.36
CA LEU A 129 -2.10 -6.01 -0.02
C LEU A 129 -3.19 -5.96 1.06
N TYR A 130 -4.05 -4.92 1.04
CA TYR A 130 -5.15 -4.81 2.01
C TYR A 130 -6.20 -5.91 1.86
N ALA A 131 -6.47 -6.38 0.65
CA ALA A 131 -7.32 -7.55 0.44
C ALA A 131 -6.73 -8.80 1.09
N GLN A 132 -5.42 -9.02 0.95
CA GLN A 132 -4.73 -10.15 1.61
C GLN A 132 -4.70 -10.01 3.14
N LEU A 133 -4.56 -8.79 3.69
CA LEU A 133 -4.74 -8.54 5.13
C LEU A 133 -6.16 -8.88 5.58
N ALA A 134 -7.18 -8.41 4.85
CA ALA A 134 -8.58 -8.65 5.16
C ALA A 134 -8.97 -10.14 5.06
N ASP A 135 -8.37 -10.88 4.13
CA ASP A 135 -8.58 -12.32 3.98
C ASP A 135 -7.71 -13.16 4.94
N GLY A 136 -6.80 -12.53 5.69
CA GLY A 136 -5.88 -13.20 6.62
C GLY A 136 -4.74 -13.97 5.96
N GLU A 137 -4.47 -13.73 4.66
CA GLU A 137 -3.31 -14.31 3.96
C GLU A 137 -1.98 -13.63 4.34
N ILE A 138 -2.06 -12.42 4.88
CA ILE A 138 -0.96 -11.65 5.46
C ILE A 138 -1.38 -11.26 6.87
N ASP A 139 -0.49 -11.39 7.83
CA ASP A 139 -0.74 -11.01 9.22
C ASP A 139 -0.42 -9.55 9.49
N LEU A 140 0.68 -9.06 8.90
CA LEU A 140 1.30 -7.78 9.24
C LEU A 140 1.77 -7.01 8.00
N TRP A 141 1.59 -5.69 8.04
CA TRP A 141 2.19 -4.75 7.10
C TRP A 141 2.57 -3.44 7.80
N THR A 142 3.79 -2.97 7.55
CA THR A 142 4.40 -1.79 8.18
C THR A 142 4.42 -0.56 7.27
N GLY A 143 3.68 -0.57 6.15
CA GLY A 143 3.76 0.49 5.14
C GLY A 143 2.52 1.38 5.03
N ALA A 144 1.71 1.51 6.06
CA ALA A 144 0.46 2.26 5.97
C ALA A 144 0.67 3.77 6.14
N TRP A 145 0.78 4.48 5.01
CA TRP A 145 0.81 5.95 4.97
C TRP A 145 -0.59 6.55 5.22
N LEU A 146 -0.74 7.23 6.36
CA LEU A 146 -2.00 7.75 6.86
C LEU A 146 -1.85 9.21 7.34
N PRO A 147 -2.92 10.04 7.25
CA PRO A 147 -4.31 9.65 7.02
C PRO A 147 -4.83 9.77 5.58
N GLN A 148 -4.00 10.14 4.60
CA GLN A 148 -4.44 10.50 3.24
C GLN A 148 -4.10 9.43 2.20
N THR A 149 -2.85 8.98 2.15
CA THR A 149 -2.32 8.18 1.04
C THR A 149 -3.03 6.84 0.92
N HIS A 150 -3.19 6.13 2.04
CA HIS A 150 -3.90 4.85 2.13
C HIS A 150 -5.28 4.93 2.81
N ALA A 151 -5.84 6.13 2.96
CA ALA A 151 -7.19 6.33 3.50
C ALA A 151 -8.26 5.49 2.78
N PRO A 152 -8.28 5.44 1.42
CA PRO A 152 -9.31 4.68 0.70
C PRO A 152 -9.33 3.20 1.09
N GLN A 153 -8.16 2.60 1.33
CA GLN A 153 -8.05 1.19 1.71
C GLN A 153 -8.56 0.93 3.12
N LEU A 154 -8.31 1.83 4.08
CA LEU A 154 -8.93 1.75 5.40
C LEU A 154 -10.45 1.96 5.36
N VAL A 155 -10.95 2.81 4.46
CA VAL A 155 -12.40 2.98 4.28
C VAL A 155 -13.03 1.69 3.73
N GLU A 156 -12.35 1.02 2.79
CA GLU A 156 -12.83 -0.22 2.18
C GLU A 156 -12.74 -1.42 3.13
N HIS A 157 -11.60 -1.60 3.80
CA HIS A 157 -11.25 -2.80 4.57
C HIS A 157 -11.21 -2.59 6.09
N GLY A 158 -11.48 -1.40 6.62
CA GLY A 158 -11.25 -1.06 8.04
C GLY A 158 -12.08 -1.82 9.08
N ARG A 159 -12.97 -2.74 8.66
CA ARG A 159 -13.64 -3.69 9.56
C ARG A 159 -12.92 -5.04 9.66
N ASP A 160 -12.01 -5.29 8.72
CA ASP A 160 -11.33 -6.56 8.51
C ASP A 160 -9.80 -6.41 8.73
N VAL A 161 -9.35 -5.22 9.16
CA VAL A 161 -7.95 -4.92 9.53
C VAL A 161 -7.92 -4.05 10.79
N GLU A 162 -6.82 -4.13 11.53
CA GLU A 162 -6.57 -3.35 12.74
C GLU A 162 -5.31 -2.50 12.56
N VAL A 163 -5.36 -1.24 12.99
CA VAL A 163 -4.21 -0.33 13.04
C VAL A 163 -3.60 -0.41 14.43
N LEU A 164 -2.34 -0.83 14.55
CA LEU A 164 -1.69 -1.02 15.85
C LEU A 164 -1.00 0.24 16.39
N GLY A 165 -0.49 1.10 15.51
CA GLY A 165 0.19 2.32 15.93
C GLY A 165 1.10 2.91 14.85
N THR A 166 1.63 4.08 15.15
CA THR A 166 2.60 4.80 14.32
C THR A 166 4.00 4.37 14.69
N TRP A 167 4.80 3.98 13.69
CA TRP A 167 6.23 3.71 13.88
C TRP A 167 7.13 4.78 13.25
N TYR A 168 6.60 5.61 12.35
CA TYR A 168 7.33 6.73 11.77
C TYR A 168 6.42 7.96 11.66
N GLU A 169 6.89 9.08 12.21
CA GLU A 169 6.28 10.40 12.12
C GLU A 169 7.05 11.25 11.10
N GLY A 170 6.42 12.26 10.50
CA GLY A 170 7.13 13.15 9.57
C GLY A 170 7.15 12.68 8.11
N ALA A 171 6.35 11.68 7.75
CA ALA A 171 6.30 11.16 6.38
C ALA A 171 5.65 12.18 5.44
N ARG A 172 6.20 12.40 4.24
CA ARG A 172 5.67 13.39 3.29
C ARG A 172 5.75 12.89 1.86
N LEU A 173 4.68 13.07 1.10
CA LEU A 173 4.74 12.94 -0.36
C LEU A 173 5.33 14.21 -0.96
N THR A 174 6.20 14.06 -1.95
CA THR A 174 6.91 15.19 -2.57
C THR A 174 6.93 15.06 -4.09
N TRP A 175 6.95 16.17 -4.79
CA TRP A 175 7.47 16.21 -6.15
C TRP A 175 8.88 16.79 -6.10
N ALA A 176 9.84 16.12 -6.73
CA ALA A 176 11.25 16.46 -6.63
C ALA A 176 11.88 16.66 -8.00
N VAL A 177 12.93 17.48 -8.02
CA VAL A 177 13.77 17.76 -9.21
C VAL A 177 15.24 17.68 -8.82
N PRO A 178 16.17 17.43 -9.76
CA PRO A 178 17.59 17.67 -9.53
C PRO A 178 17.83 19.11 -9.05
N ALA A 179 18.71 19.32 -8.07
CA ALA A 179 18.96 20.64 -7.48
C ALA A 179 19.52 21.68 -8.48
N SER A 180 20.07 21.23 -9.62
CA SER A 180 20.49 22.09 -10.73
C SER A 180 19.32 22.75 -11.48
N SER A 181 18.10 22.25 -11.31
CA SER A 181 16.89 22.87 -11.85
C SER A 181 16.63 24.25 -11.24
N ASP A 182 16.01 25.14 -12.03
CA ASP A 182 15.53 26.45 -11.57
C ASP A 182 14.13 26.38 -10.93
N LEU A 183 13.46 25.23 -10.99
CA LEU A 183 12.15 25.01 -10.39
C LEU A 183 12.25 25.03 -8.86
N THR A 184 11.30 25.69 -8.23
CA THR A 184 11.21 25.81 -6.76
C THR A 184 9.84 25.45 -6.22
N SER A 185 8.78 25.57 -7.04
CA SER A 185 7.41 25.22 -6.70
C SER A 185 6.75 24.39 -7.79
N ILE A 186 5.75 23.58 -7.43
CA ILE A 186 4.86 22.90 -8.40
C ILE A 186 4.17 23.94 -9.30
N ALA A 187 3.89 25.14 -8.78
CA ALA A 187 3.32 26.24 -9.57
C ALA A 187 4.22 26.70 -10.73
N ASP A 188 5.54 26.50 -10.62
CA ASP A 188 6.50 26.89 -11.66
C ASP A 188 6.38 26.02 -12.93
N LEU A 189 5.67 24.88 -12.86
CA LEU A 189 5.49 23.97 -13.99
C LEU A 189 4.52 24.49 -15.05
N ALA A 190 3.56 25.34 -14.67
CA ALA A 190 2.53 25.83 -15.58
C ALA A 190 3.12 26.66 -16.73
N GLY A 191 2.75 26.33 -17.97
CA GLY A 191 3.28 26.94 -19.19
C GLY A 191 4.69 26.48 -19.59
N ARG A 192 5.29 25.51 -18.89
CA ARG A 192 6.64 24.98 -19.18
C ARG A 192 6.63 23.54 -19.70
N GLY A 193 5.48 22.96 -20.03
CA GLY A 193 5.38 21.56 -20.47
C GLY A 193 6.34 21.21 -21.61
N GLU A 194 6.39 22.02 -22.68
CA GLU A 194 7.29 21.76 -23.82
C GLU A 194 8.78 21.81 -23.43
N GLU A 195 9.16 22.73 -22.53
CA GLU A 195 10.53 22.89 -22.04
C GLU A 195 10.96 21.71 -21.18
N LEU A 196 10.07 21.24 -20.30
CA LEU A 196 10.32 20.15 -19.35
C LEU A 196 10.02 18.77 -19.92
N GLY A 197 9.63 18.68 -21.20
CA GLY A 197 9.36 17.42 -21.90
C GLY A 197 7.96 16.84 -21.67
N GLY A 198 7.09 17.54 -20.94
CA GLY A 198 5.67 17.21 -20.75
C GLY A 198 5.43 15.91 -19.98
N GLU A 199 6.40 15.46 -19.19
CA GLU A 199 6.33 14.21 -18.43
C GLU A 199 6.71 14.44 -16.97
N ILE A 200 5.87 13.93 -16.06
CA ILE A 200 6.19 13.75 -14.65
C ILE A 200 6.40 12.25 -14.44
N VAL A 201 7.56 11.86 -13.91
CA VAL A 201 7.88 10.43 -13.73
C VAL A 201 7.37 9.95 -12.39
N GLY A 202 6.32 9.13 -12.44
CA GLY A 202 5.70 8.50 -11.29
C GLY A 202 6.32 7.16 -10.89
N VAL A 203 5.73 6.55 -9.85
CA VAL A 203 6.07 5.21 -9.36
C VAL A 203 5.01 4.18 -9.74
N GLU A 204 4.77 3.17 -8.89
CA GLU A 204 3.85 2.07 -9.18
C GLU A 204 2.43 2.56 -9.48
N PRO A 205 1.79 2.04 -10.56
CA PRO A 205 0.37 2.28 -10.79
C PRO A 205 -0.43 1.76 -9.58
N GLY A 206 -1.41 2.54 -9.17
CA GLY A 206 -2.22 2.23 -7.99
C GLY A 206 -1.56 2.52 -6.64
N SER A 207 -0.35 3.08 -6.60
CA SER A 207 0.15 3.69 -5.36
C SER A 207 -0.71 4.90 -4.98
N GLY A 208 -0.83 5.17 -3.67
CA GLY A 208 -1.56 6.35 -3.20
C GLY A 208 -0.97 7.66 -3.72
N HIS A 209 0.36 7.72 -3.87
CA HIS A 209 1.04 8.90 -4.40
C HIS A 209 0.73 9.15 -5.89
N VAL A 210 0.69 8.12 -6.73
CA VAL A 210 0.27 8.26 -8.14
C VAL A 210 -1.18 8.73 -8.23
N ARG A 211 -2.07 8.18 -7.38
CA ARG A 211 -3.48 8.62 -7.30
C ARG A 211 -3.59 10.10 -6.93
N ILE A 212 -2.94 10.53 -5.84
CA ILE A 212 -2.94 11.93 -5.38
C ILE A 212 -2.36 12.85 -6.46
N SER A 213 -1.22 12.46 -7.05
CA SER A 213 -0.57 13.22 -8.12
C SER A 213 -1.49 13.43 -9.32
N ARG A 214 -2.20 12.38 -9.74
CA ARG A 214 -3.10 12.39 -10.90
C ARG A 214 -4.40 13.13 -10.61
N ASP A 215 -5.04 12.82 -9.49
CA ASP A 215 -6.43 13.19 -9.22
C ASP A 215 -6.54 14.50 -8.44
N GLU A 216 -5.46 14.95 -7.78
CA GLU A 216 -5.45 16.12 -6.89
C GLU A 216 -4.40 17.15 -7.35
N VAL A 217 -3.13 16.76 -7.50
CA VAL A 217 -2.03 17.70 -7.83
C VAL A 217 -2.16 18.26 -9.25
N LEU A 218 -2.21 17.40 -10.27
CA LEU A 218 -2.31 17.87 -11.67
C LEU A 218 -3.51 18.81 -11.90
N PRO A 219 -4.74 18.50 -11.43
CA PRO A 219 -5.88 19.40 -11.57
C PRO A 219 -5.75 20.68 -10.74
N ALA A 220 -5.25 20.61 -9.50
CA ALA A 220 -5.12 21.77 -8.62
C ALA A 220 -4.23 22.86 -9.23
N TYR A 221 -3.17 22.45 -9.92
CA TYR A 221 -2.22 23.34 -10.59
C TYR A 221 -2.52 23.61 -12.06
N GLY A 222 -3.58 23.00 -12.62
CA GLY A 222 -3.96 23.17 -14.03
C GLY A 222 -2.93 22.60 -15.00
N LEU A 223 -2.27 21.49 -14.65
CA LEU A 223 -1.17 20.88 -15.40
C LEU A 223 -1.61 19.77 -16.37
N GLU A 224 -2.88 19.38 -16.33
CA GLU A 224 -3.44 18.21 -17.05
C GLU A 224 -3.27 18.28 -18.57
N ASP A 225 -3.26 19.49 -19.15
CA ASP A 225 -3.11 19.69 -20.60
C ASP A 225 -1.64 19.74 -21.06
N GLU A 226 -0.69 19.90 -20.13
CA GLU A 226 0.74 20.10 -20.41
C GLU A 226 1.61 18.90 -20.02
N TYR A 227 1.19 18.13 -19.03
CA TYR A 227 1.98 17.05 -18.45
C TYR A 227 1.22 15.74 -18.42
N THR A 228 1.93 14.66 -18.76
CA THR A 228 1.49 13.29 -18.51
C THR A 228 2.24 12.74 -17.30
N LEU A 229 1.51 12.21 -16.31
CA LEU A 229 2.11 11.39 -15.25
C LEU A 229 2.39 9.99 -15.80
N SER A 230 3.66 9.67 -16.03
CA SER A 230 4.04 8.30 -16.36
C SER A 230 4.04 7.43 -15.10
N THR A 231 3.69 6.16 -15.26
CA THR A 231 3.70 5.18 -14.17
C THR A 231 4.64 4.05 -14.52
N GLY A 232 5.31 3.51 -13.52
CA GLY A 232 6.39 2.54 -13.68
C GLY A 232 6.66 1.78 -12.38
N SER A 233 7.91 1.57 -12.05
CA SER A 233 8.32 1.13 -10.72
C SER A 233 9.20 2.19 -10.07
N THR A 234 9.31 2.16 -8.75
CA THR A 234 10.25 2.99 -8.00
C THR A 234 11.67 2.85 -8.57
N GLY A 235 12.11 1.63 -8.89
CA GLY A 235 13.40 1.40 -9.54
C GLY A 235 13.53 2.04 -10.94
N ALA A 236 12.45 2.06 -11.73
CA ALA A 236 12.44 2.73 -13.03
C ALA A 236 12.48 4.26 -12.90
N MET A 237 11.77 4.81 -11.91
CA MET A 237 11.83 6.24 -11.56
C MET A 237 13.25 6.64 -11.12
N LEU A 238 13.87 5.88 -10.22
CA LEU A 238 15.26 6.13 -9.79
C LEU A 238 16.24 6.04 -10.96
N ALA A 239 16.07 5.07 -11.87
CA ALA A 239 16.89 5.00 -13.08
C ALA A 239 16.68 6.18 -14.04
N ALA A 240 15.48 6.79 -14.06
CA ALA A 240 15.24 8.02 -14.81
C ALA A 240 15.94 9.20 -14.15
N LEU A 241 15.88 9.29 -12.81
CA LEU A 241 16.56 10.29 -12.01
C LEU A 241 18.09 10.23 -12.19
N ASP A 242 18.68 9.03 -12.12
CA ASP A 242 20.10 8.78 -12.42
C ASP A 242 20.52 9.39 -13.76
N ARG A 243 19.74 9.12 -14.80
CA ARG A 243 20.02 9.62 -16.16
C ARG A 243 19.83 11.13 -16.26
N ALA A 244 18.89 11.71 -15.53
CA ALA A 244 18.65 13.15 -15.54
C ALA A 244 19.80 13.89 -14.86
N VAL A 245 20.22 13.44 -13.67
CA VAL A 245 21.36 13.98 -12.94
C VAL A 245 22.66 13.84 -13.74
N ALA A 246 22.93 12.66 -14.30
CA ALA A 246 24.16 12.41 -15.06
C ALA A 246 24.28 13.24 -16.36
N LEU A 247 23.15 13.65 -16.93
CA LEU A 247 23.09 14.40 -18.19
C LEU A 247 22.69 15.86 -18.00
N ASP A 248 22.53 16.33 -16.75
CA ASP A 248 22.03 17.66 -16.40
C ASP A 248 20.75 18.02 -17.17
N ARG A 249 19.78 17.10 -17.18
CA ARG A 249 18.50 17.27 -17.87
C ARG A 249 17.37 17.57 -16.88
N PRO A 250 16.41 18.43 -17.26
CA PRO A 250 15.22 18.63 -16.44
C PRO A 250 14.45 17.32 -16.31
N LEU A 251 14.01 17.05 -15.08
CA LEU A 251 13.17 15.91 -14.73
C LEU A 251 12.37 16.28 -13.48
N VAL A 252 11.07 16.02 -13.51
CA VAL A 252 10.21 16.08 -12.33
C VAL A 252 9.78 14.66 -12.00
N VAL A 253 9.96 14.25 -10.75
CA VAL A 253 9.60 12.92 -10.27
C VAL A 253 8.67 13.00 -9.07
N THR A 254 7.80 12.01 -8.91
CA THR A 254 7.11 11.79 -7.63
C THR A 254 8.07 11.07 -6.68
N LEU A 255 8.32 11.62 -5.49
CA LEU A 255 9.19 11.06 -4.45
C LEU A 255 8.53 11.20 -3.06
N TRP A 256 9.20 10.78 -1.99
CA TRP A 256 8.64 10.89 -0.64
C TRP A 256 9.75 10.91 0.39
N GLU A 257 9.46 11.46 1.56
CA GLU A 257 10.33 11.43 2.73
C GLU A 257 9.69 10.52 3.78
N PRO A 258 10.44 9.56 4.36
CA PRO A 258 11.88 9.30 4.18
C PRO A 258 12.17 8.45 2.93
N HIS A 259 13.26 8.74 2.22
CA HIS A 259 13.72 7.90 1.09
C HIS A 259 15.25 7.97 0.89
N PRO A 260 15.94 6.84 0.63
CA PRO A 260 17.38 6.82 0.34
C PRO A 260 17.87 7.70 -0.82
N ALA A 261 16.98 8.17 -1.70
CA ALA A 261 17.33 8.99 -2.85
C ALA A 261 17.94 10.33 -2.41
N TYR A 262 17.47 10.92 -1.30
CA TYR A 262 17.99 12.18 -0.78
C TYR A 262 19.43 12.10 -0.25
N GLY A 263 19.90 10.90 0.14
CA GLY A 263 21.30 10.68 0.49
C GLY A 263 22.22 10.45 -0.72
N ARG A 264 21.64 10.06 -1.87
CA ARG A 264 22.39 9.69 -3.09
C ARG A 264 22.45 10.81 -4.12
N TYR A 265 21.42 11.65 -4.19
CA TYR A 265 21.28 12.71 -5.19
C TYR A 265 21.08 14.05 -4.50
N ASP A 266 21.60 15.11 -5.14
CA ASP A 266 21.29 16.48 -4.76
C ASP A 266 19.94 16.86 -5.38
N LEU A 267 18.88 16.82 -4.57
CA LEU A 267 17.49 17.02 -5.00
C LEU A 267 16.87 18.23 -4.31
N ARG A 268 15.89 18.84 -4.98
CA ARG A 268 15.01 19.84 -4.40
C ARG A 268 13.57 19.33 -4.44
N ASN A 269 12.92 19.33 -3.28
CA ASN A 269 11.47 19.20 -3.20
C ASN A 269 10.83 20.50 -3.67
N LEU A 270 9.87 20.39 -4.59
CA LEU A 270 9.09 21.53 -5.06
C LEU A 270 8.08 21.93 -3.98
N GLU A 271 8.01 23.23 -3.70
CA GLU A 271 6.99 23.79 -2.82
C GLU A 271 5.59 23.54 -3.38
N ASP A 272 4.67 23.10 -2.52
CA ASP A 272 3.26 22.87 -2.81
C ASP A 272 2.38 23.95 -2.14
N PRO A 273 2.29 25.17 -2.70
CA PRO A 273 1.52 26.26 -2.10
C PRO A 273 0.01 26.01 -2.00
N LEU A 274 -0.54 25.03 -2.74
CA LEU A 274 -1.95 24.65 -2.68
C LEU A 274 -2.23 23.48 -1.73
N GLY A 275 -1.19 22.82 -1.20
CA GLY A 275 -1.33 21.65 -0.33
C GLY A 275 -1.98 20.44 -1.02
N ALA A 276 -1.79 20.30 -2.34
CA ALA A 276 -2.42 19.25 -3.12
C ALA A 276 -1.76 17.86 -2.93
N LEU A 277 -0.52 17.80 -2.46
CA LEU A 277 0.16 16.56 -2.05
C LEU A 277 -0.32 16.07 -0.68
N GLY A 278 -1.02 16.92 0.08
CA GLY A 278 -1.42 16.67 1.44
C GLY A 278 -0.44 17.23 2.47
N GLU A 279 -0.79 17.03 3.73
CA GLU A 279 0.03 17.40 4.87
C GLU A 279 0.98 16.25 5.23
N GLU A 280 1.81 16.49 6.24
CA GLU A 280 2.61 15.46 6.89
C GLU A 280 1.75 14.28 7.35
N GLU A 281 2.23 13.08 7.04
CA GLU A 281 1.64 11.78 7.31
C GLU A 281 2.49 10.98 8.31
N ARG A 282 1.91 9.86 8.70
CA ARG A 282 2.50 8.86 9.57
C ARG A 282 2.56 7.54 8.82
N ILE A 283 3.57 6.75 9.11
CA ILE A 283 3.63 5.36 8.65
C ILE A 283 3.24 4.47 9.82
N GLU A 284 2.16 3.73 9.61
CA GLU A 284 1.51 2.95 10.65
C GLU A 284 1.65 1.45 10.38
N VAL A 285 1.58 0.69 11.46
CA VAL A 285 1.48 -0.77 11.44
C VAL A 285 0.00 -1.15 11.30
N VAL A 286 -0.30 -1.97 10.29
CA VAL A 286 -1.63 -2.56 10.07
C VAL A 286 -1.52 -4.07 10.09
N VAL A 287 -2.45 -4.71 10.79
CA VAL A 287 -2.55 -6.17 10.90
C VAL A 287 -3.92 -6.65 10.48
N ARG A 288 -4.06 -7.94 10.21
CA ARG A 288 -5.37 -8.57 9.98
C ARG A 288 -6.27 -8.50 11.22
N ASP A 289 -7.58 -8.56 11.02
CA ASP A 289 -8.53 -8.72 12.12
C ASP A 289 -8.21 -9.96 12.98
N GLY A 290 -8.29 -9.80 14.30
CA GLY A 290 -8.04 -10.85 15.28
C GLY A 290 -6.56 -11.04 15.63
N PHE A 291 -5.62 -10.39 14.93
CA PHE A 291 -4.18 -10.54 15.20
C PHE A 291 -3.82 -10.20 16.64
N VAL A 292 -4.42 -9.16 17.23
CA VAL A 292 -4.16 -8.77 18.63
C VAL A 292 -4.61 -9.85 19.62
N ALA A 293 -5.67 -10.59 19.30
CA ALA A 293 -6.15 -11.68 20.14
C ALA A 293 -5.29 -12.93 20.00
N ASP A 294 -4.81 -13.22 18.78
CA ASP A 294 -3.99 -14.39 18.47
C ASP A 294 -2.54 -14.23 18.95
N HIS A 295 -1.98 -13.03 18.79
CA HIS A 295 -0.58 -12.69 19.06
C HIS A 295 -0.43 -11.45 19.96
N PRO A 296 -0.97 -11.45 21.18
CA PRO A 296 -1.02 -10.25 22.04
C PRO A 296 0.37 -9.70 22.42
N GLU A 297 1.37 -10.58 22.55
CA GLU A 297 2.75 -10.19 22.82
C GLU A 297 3.37 -9.45 21.64
N ILE A 298 3.27 -10.01 20.44
CA ILE A 298 3.79 -9.40 19.20
C ILE A 298 3.06 -8.10 18.89
N ALA A 299 1.74 -8.04 19.09
CA ALA A 299 0.97 -6.82 18.94
C ALA A 299 1.45 -5.71 19.91
N THR A 300 1.86 -6.08 21.13
CA THR A 300 2.44 -5.13 22.09
C THR A 300 3.78 -4.58 21.59
N TRP A 301 4.65 -5.45 21.06
CA TRP A 301 5.93 -5.01 20.49
C TRP A 301 5.74 -4.11 19.27
N LEU A 302 4.84 -4.48 18.35
CA LEU A 302 4.52 -3.71 17.16
C LEU A 302 3.92 -2.34 17.49
N ALA A 303 3.09 -2.25 18.52
CA ALA A 303 2.53 -0.98 18.99
C ALA A 303 3.57 -0.08 19.70
N ALA A 304 4.66 -0.65 20.20
CA ALA A 304 5.76 0.08 20.83
C ALA A 304 6.87 0.47 19.84
N PHE A 305 6.85 -0.07 18.63
CA PHE A 305 7.87 0.13 17.63
C PHE A 305 7.82 1.51 17.02
N GLU A 306 8.99 2.15 16.96
CA GLU A 306 9.18 3.50 16.44
C GLU A 306 10.61 3.62 15.93
N LEU A 307 10.81 4.29 14.79
CA LEU A 307 12.11 4.65 14.27
C LEU A 307 12.16 6.15 14.01
N GLU A 308 13.24 6.79 14.45
CA GLU A 308 13.60 8.13 13.98
C GLU A 308 14.26 8.06 12.59
N GLU A 309 14.34 9.21 11.89
CA GLU A 309 14.93 9.32 10.55
C GLU A 309 16.34 8.70 10.46
N ALA A 310 17.19 8.98 11.44
CA ALA A 310 18.57 8.47 11.46
C ALA A 310 18.62 6.94 11.61
N GLU A 311 17.72 6.37 12.41
CA GLU A 311 17.64 4.93 12.67
C GLU A 311 17.13 4.21 11.42
N LEU A 312 16.05 4.71 10.81
CA LEU A 312 15.54 4.18 9.55
C LEU A 312 16.58 4.28 8.43
N ALA A 313 17.23 5.44 8.27
CA ALA A 313 18.25 5.64 7.25
C ALA A 313 19.42 4.69 7.43
N SER A 314 19.91 4.50 8.66
CA SER A 314 21.01 3.57 8.93
C SER A 314 20.62 2.11 8.67
N LEU A 315 19.39 1.70 8.97
CA LEU A 315 18.87 0.36 8.66
C LEU A 315 18.76 0.13 7.15
N GLN A 316 18.24 1.12 6.42
CA GLN A 316 18.15 1.07 4.96
C GLN A 316 19.54 0.95 4.33
N VAL A 317 20.52 1.74 4.79
CA VAL A 317 21.91 1.65 4.31
C VAL A 317 22.51 0.27 4.58
N ALA A 318 22.32 -0.27 5.78
CA ALA A 318 22.83 -1.61 6.12
C ALA A 318 22.27 -2.70 5.17
N LEU A 319 20.99 -2.62 4.82
CA LEU A 319 20.35 -3.54 3.89
C LEU A 319 20.75 -3.32 2.42
N GLU A 320 21.02 -2.07 2.03
CA GLU A 320 21.49 -1.75 0.68
C GLU A 320 22.93 -2.20 0.43
N ASP A 321 23.79 -2.09 1.45
CA ASP A 321 25.18 -2.53 1.39
C ASP A 321 25.33 -4.06 1.55
N ALA A 322 24.29 -4.75 2.01
CA ALA A 322 24.26 -6.20 2.15
C ALA A 322 24.37 -6.89 0.78
N ALA A 323 25.21 -7.93 0.69
CA ALA A 323 25.21 -8.78 -0.49
C ALA A 323 23.88 -9.55 -0.58
N PRO A 324 23.42 -9.93 -1.79
CA PRO A 324 22.20 -10.72 -1.93
C PRO A 324 22.24 -12.01 -1.10
N GLY A 325 21.26 -12.19 -0.21
CA GLY A 325 21.17 -13.31 0.72
C GLY A 325 21.85 -13.08 2.08
N GLU A 326 22.47 -11.93 2.30
CA GLU A 326 23.11 -11.54 3.57
C GLU A 326 22.28 -10.52 4.37
N GLU A 327 21.06 -10.19 3.93
CA GLU A 327 20.17 -9.20 4.56
C GLU A 327 19.95 -9.49 6.05
N ARG A 328 19.74 -10.77 6.39
CA ARG A 328 19.57 -11.20 7.80
C ARG A 328 20.80 -10.87 8.66
N GLY A 329 22.00 -11.00 8.10
CA GLY A 329 23.24 -10.67 8.80
C GLY A 329 23.36 -9.17 9.04
N ALA A 330 23.06 -8.36 8.02
CA ALA A 330 23.06 -6.90 8.13
C ALA A 330 22.06 -6.39 9.18
N VAL A 331 20.85 -6.96 9.21
CA VAL A 331 19.85 -6.64 10.26
C VAL A 331 20.34 -7.07 11.64
N ALA A 332 20.96 -8.24 11.76
CA ALA A 332 21.48 -8.72 13.04
C ALA A 332 22.56 -7.77 13.61
N ASP A 333 23.47 -7.29 12.77
CA ASP A 333 24.51 -6.34 13.14
C ASP A 333 23.88 -4.99 13.52
N TRP A 334 22.93 -4.48 12.74
CA TRP A 334 22.21 -3.25 13.06
C TRP A 334 21.46 -3.35 14.41
N VAL A 335 20.77 -4.45 14.67
CA VAL A 335 20.09 -4.73 15.95
C VAL A 335 21.10 -4.79 17.10
N ALA A 336 22.30 -5.33 16.88
CA ALA A 336 23.36 -5.37 17.89
C ALA A 336 23.90 -3.97 18.25
N GLU A 337 23.92 -3.05 17.29
CA GLU A 337 24.30 -1.65 17.49
C GLU A 337 23.19 -0.82 18.15
N HIS A 338 21.92 -1.19 17.92
CA HIS A 338 20.73 -0.49 18.40
C HIS A 338 19.99 -1.25 19.52
N ARG A 339 20.71 -2.05 20.32
CA ARG A 339 20.09 -2.94 21.33
C ARG A 339 19.16 -2.22 22.30
N GLY A 340 19.56 -1.04 22.80
CA GLY A 340 18.74 -0.30 23.75
C GLY A 340 17.39 0.14 23.19
N LEU A 341 17.35 0.48 21.90
CA LEU A 341 16.13 0.84 21.18
C LEU A 341 15.23 -0.40 21.00
N VAL A 342 15.81 -1.48 20.46
CA VAL A 342 15.11 -2.74 20.18
C VAL A 342 14.56 -3.38 21.47
N ASP A 343 15.37 -3.43 22.53
CA ASP A 343 14.96 -3.99 23.82
C ASP A 343 13.82 -3.15 24.44
N GLY A 344 13.77 -1.85 24.17
CA GLY A 344 12.66 -0.98 24.54
C GLY A 344 11.32 -1.41 23.92
N TRP A 345 11.30 -1.71 22.61
CA TRP A 345 10.08 -2.21 21.95
C TRP A 345 9.67 -3.59 22.45
N LEU A 346 10.65 -4.46 22.73
CA LEU A 346 10.41 -5.82 23.24
C LEU A 346 10.08 -5.84 24.75
N GLY A 347 10.15 -4.70 25.43
CA GLY A 347 9.77 -4.54 26.83
C GLY A 347 10.76 -5.14 27.85
N ARG A 348 12.07 -5.10 27.57
CA ARG A 348 13.10 -5.73 28.42
C ARG A 348 14.26 -4.84 28.84
#